data_AF-F1Z0P8-F1
#
_entry.id   AF-F1Z0P8-F1
#
_cell.length_a   1.000
_cell.length_b   1.000
_cell.length_c   1.000
_cell.angle_alpha   90.00
_cell.angle_beta   90.00
_cell.angle_gamma   90.00
#
_symmetry.space_group_name_H-M   'P 1'
#
loop_
_entity.id
_entity.type
_entity.pdbx_description
1 polymer ?
#
loop_
_entity_poly.entity_id
_entity_poly.type
_entity_poly.pdbx_seq_one_letter_code
_entity_poly.pdbx_strand_id
1 'polypeptide(L)' 'MIYLVRGYFKDFGMDKEIEAKNEYHAGLEFFEQVYNLVGNCSKNDFKGWLTIESVAEMEKIK' A
#
# COMPACT_ATOMS: atom_id res chain seq x y z
N MET A 1 -14.71 -2.74 -0.86
CA MET A 1 -14.63 -1.33 -1.29
C MET A 1 -13.28 -1.16 -1.95
N ILE A 2 -13.13 -0.25 -2.91
CA ILE A 2 -11.83 -0.01 -3.56
C ILE A 2 -11.21 1.20 -2.91
N TYR A 3 -9.93 1.11 -2.55
CA TYR A 3 -9.15 2.19 -1.95
C TYR A 3 -7.96 2.51 -2.84
N LEU A 4 -7.70 3.79 -3.06
CA LEU A 4 -6.43 4.25 -3.60
C LEU A 4 -5.47 4.44 -2.43
N VAL A 5 -4.40 3.66 -2.40
CA VAL A 5 -3.32 3.78 -1.41
C VAL A 5 -2.11 4.39 -2.08
N ARG A 6 -1.65 5.53 -1.58
CA ARG A 6 -0.37 6.15 -1.96
C ARG A 6 0.66 5.87 -0.88
N GLY A 7 1.82 5.39 -1.30
CA GLY A 7 2.96 5.21 -0.41
C GLY A 7 4.29 5.43 -1.12
N TYR A 8 5.35 5.41 -0.33
CA TYR A 8 6.73 5.57 -0.78
C TYR A 8 7.55 4.41 -0.23
N PHE A 9 8.22 3.70 -1.12
CA PHE A 9 9.28 2.77 -0.73
C PHE A 9 10.63 3.44 -0.95
N LYS A 10 11.31 3.80 0.15
CA LYS A 10 12.44 4.74 0.14
C LYS A 10 12.01 6.05 -0.53
N ASP A 11 12.51 6.33 -1.72
CA ASP A 11 12.19 7.55 -2.49
C ASP A 11 11.25 7.27 -3.69
N PHE A 12 10.81 6.02 -3.87
CA PHE A 12 9.94 5.62 -4.97
C PHE A 12 8.47 5.73 -4.55
N GLY A 13 7.79 6.76 -5.04
CA GLY A 13 6.35 6.93 -4.89
C GLY A 13 5.57 5.90 -5.71
N MET A 14 4.48 5.39 -5.15
CA MET A 14 3.61 4.41 -5.79
C MET A 14 2.17 4.57 -5.34
N ASP A 15 1.26 4.42 -6.31
CA ASP A 15 -0.17 4.42 -6.11
C ASP A 15 -0.72 3.03 -6.46
N LYS A 16 -1.57 2.47 -5.61
CA LYS A 16 -2.21 1.17 -5.82
C LYS A 16 -3.68 1.22 -5.49
N GLU A 17 -4.49 0.67 -6.37
CA GLU A 17 -5.88 0.35 -6.08
C GLU A 17 -5.95 -0.98 -5.33
N ILE A 18 -6.56 -0.96 -4.16
CA ILE A 18 -6.64 -2.08 -3.23
C ILE A 18 -8.11 -2.34 -2.91
N GLU A 19 -8.60 -3.54 -3.19
CA GLU A 19 -9.91 -3.97 -2.71
C GLU A 19 -9.82 -4.44 -1.26
N ALA A 20 -10.48 -3.74 -0.34
CA ALA A 20 -10.45 -4.05 1.09
C ALA A 20 -11.79 -3.80 1.79
N LYS A 21 -11.86 -4.26 3.05
CA LYS A 21 -13.02 -4.09 3.94
C LYS A 21 -13.08 -2.72 4.62
N ASN A 22 -11.96 -2.01 4.74
CA ASN A 22 -11.83 -0.65 5.25
C ASN A 22 -10.40 -0.13 4.97
N GLU A 23 -10.14 1.15 5.27
CA GLU A 23 -8.84 1.81 5.05
C GLU A 23 -7.67 1.11 5.75
N TYR A 24 -7.87 0.63 6.98
CA TYR A 24 -6.82 -0.10 7.72
C TYR A 24 -6.40 -1.37 6.97
N HIS A 25 -7.37 -2.16 6.49
CA HIS A 25 -7.07 -3.36 5.72
C HIS A 25 -6.47 -3.02 4.35
N ALA A 26 -6.84 -1.89 3.74
CA ALA A 26 -6.22 -1.44 2.49
C ALA A 26 -4.73 -1.14 2.66
N GLY A 27 -4.34 -0.48 3.76
CA GLY A 27 -2.94 -0.21 4.07
C GLY A 27 -2.13 -1.49 4.34
N LEU A 28 -2.71 -2.48 5.02
CA LEU A 28 -2.05 -3.78 5.25
C LEU A 28 -1.83 -4.54 3.94
N GLU A 29 -2.82 -4.58 3.06
CA GLU A 29 -2.72 -5.25 1.77
C GLU A 29 -1.72 -4.55 0.85
N PHE A 30 -1.70 -3.21 0.85
CA PHE A 30 -0.67 -2.42 0.17
C PHE A 30 0.74 -2.81 0.65
N PHE A 31 0.95 -2.89 1.97
CA PHE A 31 2.24 -3.30 2.53
C PHE A 31 2.68 -4.68 2.02
N GLU A 32 1.82 -5.68 2.05
CA GLU A 32 2.16 -7.04 1.61
C GLU A 32 2.40 -7.11 0.10
N GLN A 33 1.63 -6.39 -0.72
CA GLN A 33 1.86 -6.31 -2.17
C GLN A 33 3.21 -5.67 -2.50
N VAL A 34 3.56 -4.57 -1.84
CA VAL A 34 4.85 -3.90 -2.07
C VAL A 34 5.99 -4.77 -1.56
N TYR A 35 5.85 -5.42 -0.40
CA TYR A 35 6.84 -6.36 0.11
C TYR A 35 7.13 -7.50 -0.88
N ASN A 36 6.07 -8.10 -1.44
CA ASN A 36 6.18 -9.15 -2.44
C ASN A 36 6.83 -8.66 -3.74
N LEU A 37 6.64 -7.39 -4.12
CA LEU A 37 7.26 -6.79 -5.29
C LEU A 37 8.78 -6.64 -5.14
N VAL A 38 9.25 -6.17 -3.98
CA VAL A 38 10.71 -5.99 -3.76
C VAL A 38 11.43 -7.30 -3.45
N GLY A 39 10.75 -8.30 -2.90
CA GLY A 39 11.13 -9.73 -2.91
C GLY A 39 12.48 -10.14 -2.26
N ASN A 40 13.32 -9.19 -1.85
CA ASN A 40 14.73 -9.41 -1.48
C ASN A 40 15.18 -8.51 -0.31
N CYS A 41 14.31 -8.24 0.66
CA CYS A 41 14.69 -7.54 1.89
C CYS A 41 14.04 -8.16 3.13
N SER A 42 14.67 -7.98 4.29
CA SER A 42 14.07 -8.43 5.55
C SER A 42 12.79 -7.62 5.83
N LYS A 43 11.75 -8.26 6.40
CA LYS A 43 10.49 -7.58 6.72
C LYS A 43 10.67 -6.36 7.63
N ASN A 44 11.66 -6.39 8.53
CA ASN A 44 11.93 -5.30 9.46
C ASN A 44 12.53 -4.08 8.76
N ASP A 45 13.50 -4.31 7.86
CA ASP A 45 14.08 -3.22 7.06
C ASP A 45 13.03 -2.64 6.12
N PHE A 46 12.23 -3.50 5.49
CA PHE A 46 11.14 -3.09 4.60
C PHE A 46 10.16 -2.14 5.28
N LYS A 47 9.74 -2.45 6.53
CA LYS A 47 8.83 -1.60 7.29
C LYS A 47 9.41 -0.21 7.57
N GLY A 48 10.72 -0.11 7.78
CA GLY A 48 11.41 1.17 7.93
C GLY A 48 11.55 1.95 6.62
N TRP A 49 11.37 1.30 5.46
CA TRP A 49 11.49 1.91 4.14
C TRP A 49 10.14 2.23 3.50
N LEU A 50 9.05 1.63 3.95
CA LEU A 50 7.72 1.88 3.42
C LEU A 50 6.96 2.89 4.28
N THR A 51 6.58 4.02 3.69
CA THR A 51 5.67 4.99 4.28
C THR A 51 4.36 4.99 3.50
N ILE A 52 3.22 4.90 4.19
CA ILE A 52 1.91 5.12 3.58
C ILE A 52 1.56 6.59 3.82
N GLU A 53 1.40 7.35 2.74
CA GLU A 53 1.07 8.78 2.80
C GLU A 53 -0.44 9.00 2.89
N SER A 54 -1.21 8.26 2.11
CA SER A 54 -2.67 8.39 2.11
C SER A 54 -3.37 7.09 1.72
N VAL A 55 -4.58 6.92 2.26
CA VAL A 55 -5.53 5.88 1.90
C VAL A 55 -6.85 6.59 1.67
N ALA A 56 -7.41 6.49 0.47
CA ALA A 56 -8.67 7.14 0.11
C ALA A 56 -9.64 6.11 -0.46
N GLU A 57 -10.87 6.06 0.05
CA GLU A 57 -11.92 5.26 -0.57
C GLU A 57 -12.28 5.84 -1.94
N MET A 58 -12.33 4.97 -2.95
CA MET A 58 -12.76 5.33 -4.29
C MET A 58 -14.22 4.96 -4.47
N GLU A 59 -14.99 5.89 -5.02
CA GLU A 59 -16.31 5.56 -5.54
C GLU A 59 -16.14 4.58 -6.71
N LYS A 60 -16.84 3.44 -6.66
CA LYS A 60 -16.94 2.55 -7.83
C LYS A 60 -17.63 3.35 -8.94
N ILE A 61 -16.86 3.74 -9.96
CA ILE A 61 -17.45 4.27 -11.19
C ILE A 61 -18.25 3.11 -11.80
N LYS A 62 -19.58 3.28 -11.87
CA LYS A 62 -20.52 2.31 -12.42
C LYS A 62 -20.44 2.25 -13.94
#